data_AF-V5GZU4-F1
#
_entry.id   AF-V5GZU4-F1
#
_cell.length_a   1.000
_cell.length_b   1.000
_cell.length_c   1.000
_cell.angle_alpha   90.00
_cell.angle_beta   90.00
_cell.angle_gamma   90.00
#
_symmetry.space_group_name_H-M   'P 1'
#
loop_
_entity.id
_entity.type
_entity.pdbx_description
1 polymer ?
#
loop_
_entity_poly.entity_id
_entity_poly.type
_entity_poly.pdbx_seq_one_letter_code
_entity_poly.pdbx_strand_id
1 'polypeptide(L)'
;YYLWSDSTITLSWINSEPHTLKTFVANRVTQIHELTHPSQWNHVNSTDNPADIISRGVNPENLKACDLWWAGPAWLTSDETMWPKPFKITYSEIPEIRSIKPISFPVIINDLNLFSRYSSFTKLHRVVTYCIRFMKNCKAKNGSKQIGYLSTTELNESLFVLTRLVQSEAFRDEIHCLTNSKPISKKSKLYTLSPFLDDKNIIRLGGR
;
A
#
# COMPACT_ATOMS: atom_id res chain seq x y z
N TYR A 1 -2.49 23.26 28.19
CA TYR A 1 -1.89 24.45 27.55
C TYR A 1 -2.05 24.31 26.05
N TYR A 2 -2.16 25.44 25.33
CA TYR A 2 -2.39 25.49 23.88
C TYR A 2 -1.11 25.93 23.15
N LEU A 3 -0.90 25.38 21.95
CA LEU A 3 0.22 25.72 21.07
C LEU A 3 -0.35 26.22 19.75
N TRP A 4 0.30 27.20 19.15
CA TRP A 4 -0.19 27.89 17.95
C TRP A 4 0.89 27.98 16.90
N SER A 5 0.51 27.78 15.64
CA SER A 5 1.36 27.98 14.48
C SER A 5 0.51 28.52 13.33
N ASP A 6 1.07 29.40 12.52
CA ASP A 6 0.43 29.87 11.29
C ASP A 6 0.80 29.02 10.07
N SER A 7 1.76 28.10 10.25
CA SER A 7 2.17 27.18 9.19
C SER A 7 1.23 25.98 9.11
N THR A 8 0.24 26.07 8.21
CA THR A 8 -0.68 24.95 7.90
C THR A 8 0.07 23.69 7.43
N ILE A 9 1.21 23.85 6.74
CA ILE A 9 2.09 22.75 6.37
C ILE A 9 2.68 22.07 7.60
N THR A 10 3.24 22.84 8.53
CA THR A 10 3.82 22.31 9.78
C THR A 10 2.75 21.61 10.62
N LEU A 11 1.56 22.20 10.74
CA LEU A 11 0.44 21.60 11.44
C LEU A 11 -0.02 20.30 10.77
N SER A 12 0.01 20.23 9.43
CA SER A 12 -0.30 19.01 8.70
C SER A 12 0.74 17.91 8.95
N TRP A 13 2.03 18.26 9.05
CA TRP A 13 3.08 17.32 9.44
C TRP A 13 2.92 16.82 10.88
N ILE A 14 2.62 17.71 11.83
CA ILE A 14 2.40 17.36 13.25
C ILE A 14 1.22 16.41 13.40
N ASN A 15 0.18 16.56 12.58
CA ASN A 15 -0.98 15.65 12.60
C ASN A 15 -0.81 14.40 11.71
N SER A 16 0.33 14.23 11.05
CA SER A 16 0.65 13.04 10.26
C SER A 16 1.47 12.04 11.09
N GLU A 17 1.42 10.78 10.69
CA GLU A 17 2.26 9.74 11.25
C GLU A 17 3.74 9.94 10.81
N PRO A 18 4.71 10.08 11.73
CA PRO A 18 6.09 10.45 11.38
C PRO A 18 6.74 9.52 10.35
N HIS A 19 6.43 8.22 10.39
CA HIS A 19 6.99 7.22 9.48
C HIS A 19 6.59 7.43 8.01
N THR A 20 5.49 8.15 7.76
CA THR A 20 4.99 8.50 6.42
C THR A 20 5.71 9.69 5.81
N LEU A 21 6.50 10.45 6.59
CA LEU A 21 7.19 11.66 6.17
C LEU A 21 8.66 11.37 5.82
N LYS A 22 9.27 12.20 4.97
CA LYS A 22 10.71 12.12 4.66
C LYS A 22 11.52 12.35 5.94
N THR A 23 12.69 11.72 6.01
CA THR A 23 13.47 11.56 7.25
C THR A 23 13.71 12.87 8.01
N PHE A 24 13.99 13.96 7.31
CA PHE A 24 14.24 15.26 7.93
C PHE A 24 13.02 15.79 8.71
N VAL A 25 11.83 15.68 8.11
CA VAL A 25 10.57 16.12 8.71
C VAL A 25 10.12 15.11 9.76
N ALA A 26 10.18 13.81 9.45
CA ALA A 26 9.85 12.72 10.37
C ALA A 26 10.55 12.87 11.72
N ASN A 27 11.87 13.09 11.72
CA ASN A 27 12.65 13.21 12.96
C ASN A 27 12.22 14.40 13.81
N ARG A 28 11.82 15.52 13.19
CA ARG A 28 11.33 16.71 13.92
C ARG A 28 9.93 16.49 14.48
N VAL A 29 9.05 15.90 13.69
CA VAL A 29 7.69 15.56 14.16
C VAL A 29 7.77 14.57 15.32
N THR A 30 8.66 13.58 15.27
CA THR A 30 8.90 12.66 16.40
C THR A 30 9.30 13.41 17.67
N GLN A 31 10.25 14.35 17.60
CA GLN A 31 10.64 15.16 18.76
C GLN A 31 9.49 16.03 19.28
N ILE A 32 8.66 16.57 18.39
CA ILE A 32 7.46 17.34 18.80
C ILE A 32 6.46 16.41 19.52
N HIS A 33 6.25 15.19 19.02
CA HIS A 33 5.35 14.20 19.62
C HIS A 33 5.85 13.67 20.98
N GLU A 34 7.17 13.65 21.21
CA GLU A 34 7.76 13.30 22.50
C GLU A 34 7.47 14.36 23.59
N LEU A 35 7.30 15.62 23.19
CA LEU A 35 7.11 16.74 24.10
C LEU A 35 5.66 17.19 24.23
N THR A 36 4.86 17.00 23.18
CA THR A 36 3.52 17.59 23.03
C THR A 36 2.59 16.65 22.26
N HIS A 37 1.30 16.68 22.56
CA HIS A 37 0.32 15.92 21.81
C HIS A 37 -0.18 16.72 20.58
N PRO A 38 -0.40 16.10 19.40
CA PRO A 38 -0.88 16.80 18.20
C PRO A 38 -2.15 17.62 18.42
N SER A 39 -3.06 17.16 19.27
CA SER A 39 -4.31 17.87 19.60
C SER A 39 -4.12 19.19 20.35
N GLN A 40 -2.91 19.48 20.84
CA GLN A 40 -2.60 20.75 21.50
C GLN A 40 -2.24 21.87 20.51
N TRP A 41 -1.94 21.50 19.26
CA TRP A 41 -1.51 22.42 18.21
C TRP A 41 -2.69 22.95 17.41
N ASN A 42 -2.80 24.27 17.35
CA ASN A 42 -3.86 25.00 16.68
C ASN A 42 -3.30 25.96 15.63
N HIS A 43 -4.17 26.39 14.72
CA HIS A 43 -3.82 27.37 13.70
C HIS A 43 -4.13 28.79 14.16
N VAL A 44 -3.17 29.69 13.98
CA VAL A 44 -3.34 31.13 14.08
C VAL A 44 -3.12 31.77 12.72
N ASN A 45 -3.88 32.80 12.35
CA ASN A 45 -3.61 33.52 11.11
C ASN A 45 -2.23 34.22 11.19
N SER A 46 -1.48 34.29 10.09
CA SER A 46 -0.16 34.94 10.10
C SER A 46 -0.19 36.39 10.58
N THR A 47 -1.28 37.12 10.35
CA THR A 47 -1.47 38.50 10.85
C THR A 47 -1.62 38.58 12.37
N ASP A 48 -2.01 37.48 13.00
CA ASP A 48 -2.31 37.36 14.43
C ASP A 48 -1.19 36.57 15.15
N ASN A 49 -0.15 36.14 14.44
CA ASN A 49 0.97 35.38 15.00
C ASN A 49 2.06 36.33 15.52
N PRO A 50 2.21 36.52 16.84
CA PRO A 50 3.24 37.42 17.36
C PRO A 50 4.66 36.95 17.06
N ALA A 51 4.89 35.64 16.89
CA ALA A 51 6.21 35.10 16.57
C ALA A 51 6.74 35.61 15.21
N ASP A 52 5.84 35.99 14.29
CA ASP A 52 6.21 36.51 12.97
C ASP A 52 6.85 37.91 13.03
N ILE A 53 6.51 38.70 14.05
CA ILE A 53 7.05 40.06 14.24
C ILE A 53 8.56 39.99 14.48
N ILE A 54 9.00 39.09 15.37
CA ILE A 54 10.42 38.98 15.72
C ILE A 54 11.20 38.18 14.67
N SER A 55 10.57 37.18 14.02
CA SER A 55 11.23 36.35 13.01
C SER A 55 11.53 37.14 11.72
N ARG A 56 10.68 38.11 11.36
CA ARG A 56 10.89 39.02 10.21
C ARG A 56 11.79 40.22 10.54
N GLY A 57 11.95 40.51 11.82
CA GLY A 57 12.65 41.69 12.32
C GLY A 57 11.73 42.90 12.40
N VAL A 58 11.88 43.66 13.49
CA VAL A 58 11.09 44.86 13.78
C VAL A 58 11.98 45.92 14.42
N ASN A 59 11.71 47.19 14.13
CA ASN A 59 12.38 48.30 14.81
C ASN A 59 12.01 48.30 16.31
N PRO A 60 12.98 48.43 17.24
CA PRO A 60 12.70 48.48 18.68
C PRO A 60 11.63 49.50 19.09
N GLU A 61 11.56 50.67 18.44
CA GLU A 61 10.53 51.67 18.76
C GLU A 61 9.13 51.20 18.34
N ASN A 62 9.01 50.51 17.21
CA ASN A 62 7.73 49.92 16.78
C ASN A 62 7.34 48.73 17.67
N LEU A 63 8.32 47.97 18.16
CA LEU A 63 8.08 46.84 19.06
C LEU A 63 7.53 47.32 20.41
N LYS A 64 8.00 48.45 20.95
CA LYS A 64 7.47 49.03 22.19
C LYS A 64 5.97 49.31 22.11
N ALA A 65 5.49 49.72 20.94
CA ALA A 65 4.08 50.04 20.69
C ALA A 65 3.29 48.85 20.08
N CYS A 66 3.86 47.64 20.02
CA CYS A 66 3.23 46.51 19.36
C CYS A 66 2.38 45.67 20.33
N ASP A 67 1.10 45.99 20.44
CA ASP A 67 0.16 45.27 21.30
C ASP A 67 0.08 43.77 20.97
N LEU A 68 0.14 43.40 19.69
CA LEU A 68 0.11 42.00 19.28
C LEU A 68 1.27 41.18 19.90
N TRP A 69 2.46 41.76 20.01
CA TRP A 69 3.60 41.08 20.62
C TRP A 69 3.45 40.95 22.15
N TRP A 70 3.04 42.03 22.81
CA TRP A 70 3.00 42.09 24.27
C TRP A 70 1.76 41.45 24.90
N ALA A 71 0.61 41.58 24.23
CA ALA A 71 -0.69 41.11 24.73
C ALA A 71 -1.23 39.89 23.94
N GLY A 72 -0.63 39.59 22.78
CA GLY A 72 -1.18 38.58 21.87
C GLY A 72 -2.40 39.08 21.10
N PRO A 73 -3.02 38.21 20.29
CA PRO A 73 -4.22 38.59 19.55
C PRO A 73 -5.42 38.72 20.48
N ALA A 74 -6.29 39.71 20.21
CA ALA A 74 -7.41 40.06 21.09
C ALA A 74 -8.33 38.87 21.40
N TRP A 75 -8.56 37.98 20.43
CA TRP A 75 -9.40 36.80 20.59
C TRP A 75 -8.85 35.80 21.62
N LEU A 76 -7.53 35.77 21.88
CA LEU A 76 -6.93 34.83 22.83
C LEU A 76 -7.36 35.12 24.28
N THR A 77 -7.71 36.38 24.57
CA THR A 77 -8.25 36.81 25.87
C THR A 77 -9.76 36.67 25.97
N SER A 78 -10.43 36.41 24.84
CA SER A 78 -11.87 36.16 24.78
C SER A 78 -12.17 34.69 25.12
N ASP A 79 -13.47 34.39 25.30
CA ASP A 79 -13.95 33.03 25.52
C ASP A 79 -13.48 32.07 24.40
N GLU A 80 -13.18 30.82 24.74
CA GLU A 80 -12.67 29.82 23.78
C GLU A 80 -13.62 29.58 22.59
N THR A 81 -14.92 29.85 22.75
CA THR A 81 -15.89 29.78 21.64
C THR A 81 -15.66 30.83 20.55
N MET A 82 -14.94 31.91 20.87
CA MET A 82 -14.59 32.99 19.95
C MET A 82 -13.24 32.76 19.27
N TRP A 83 -12.52 31.69 19.63
CA TRP A 83 -11.22 31.39 19.06
C TRP A 83 -11.33 30.92 17.60
N PRO A 84 -10.26 31.05 16.81
CA PRO A 84 -10.22 30.52 15.45
C PRO A 84 -10.61 29.04 15.42
N LYS A 85 -11.44 28.66 14.44
CA LYS A 85 -11.89 27.28 14.30
C LYS A 85 -10.70 26.32 14.09
N PRO A 86 -10.81 25.07 14.56
CA PRO A 86 -9.75 24.07 14.38
C PRO A 86 -9.38 23.91 12.91
N PHE A 87 -8.09 23.93 12.63
CA PHE A 87 -7.57 23.65 11.30
C PHE A 87 -7.92 22.22 10.90
N LYS A 88 -8.60 22.07 9.76
CA LYS A 88 -8.89 20.76 9.17
C LYS A 88 -7.78 20.39 8.20
N ILE A 89 -7.11 19.28 8.48
CA ILE A 89 -6.05 18.76 7.61
C ILE A 89 -6.67 18.24 6.31
N THR A 90 -6.19 18.76 5.19
CA THR A 90 -6.49 18.19 3.87
C THR A 90 -5.30 17.33 3.45
N TYR A 91 -5.44 16.01 3.56
CA TYR A 91 -4.34 15.04 3.33
C TYR A 91 -3.79 15.03 1.89
N SER A 92 -4.47 15.63 0.91
CA SER A 92 -4.10 15.54 -0.51
C SER A 92 -2.86 16.34 -0.91
N GLU A 93 -2.32 17.20 -0.04
CA GLU A 93 -1.28 18.18 -0.43
C GLU A 93 -0.12 18.29 0.58
N ILE A 94 0.07 17.32 1.48
CA ILE A 94 1.15 17.41 2.48
C ILE A 94 2.51 17.22 1.78
N PRO A 95 3.38 18.24 1.74
CA PRO A 95 4.72 18.10 1.17
C PRO A 95 5.55 17.13 1.99
N GLU A 96 6.64 16.63 1.44
CA GLU A 96 7.57 15.75 2.18
C GLU A 96 6.96 14.42 2.65
N ILE A 97 5.83 13.97 2.08
CA ILE A 97 5.41 12.56 2.21
C ILE A 97 6.43 11.65 1.52
N ARG A 98 6.82 10.55 2.18
CA ARG A 98 7.62 9.48 1.57
C ARG A 98 6.83 8.84 0.44
N SER A 99 7.43 8.82 -0.76
CA SER A 99 6.95 7.97 -1.83
C SER A 99 7.18 6.51 -1.43
N ILE A 100 6.12 5.86 -0.95
CA ILE A 100 6.13 4.41 -0.73
C ILE A 100 6.09 3.79 -2.11
N LYS A 101 7.27 3.47 -2.67
CA LYS A 101 7.35 2.57 -3.81
C LYS A 101 7.09 1.17 -3.26
N PRO A 102 5.97 0.50 -3.60
CA PRO A 102 5.80 -0.88 -3.22
C PRO A 102 6.94 -1.67 -3.86
N ILE A 103 7.89 -2.12 -3.04
CA ILE A 103 8.95 -3.03 -3.50
C ILE A 103 8.28 -4.39 -3.65
N SER A 104 7.82 -4.68 -4.87
CA SER A 104 7.42 -6.02 -5.25
C SER A 104 8.69 -6.83 -5.45
N PHE A 105 9.06 -7.64 -4.46
CA PHE A 105 10.05 -8.68 -4.68
C PHE A 105 9.38 -9.80 -5.48
N PRO A 106 9.89 -10.18 -6.66
CA PRO A 106 9.49 -11.44 -7.25
C PRO A 106 10.02 -12.53 -6.32
N VAL A 107 9.15 -13.07 -5.47
CA VAL A 107 9.44 -14.34 -4.81
C VAL A 107 9.46 -15.38 -5.92
N ILE A 108 10.66 -15.73 -6.40
CA ILE A 108 10.86 -16.92 -7.22
C ILE A 108 10.65 -18.09 -6.26
N ILE A 109 9.41 -18.54 -6.12
CA ILE A 109 9.09 -19.77 -5.41
C ILE A 109 9.62 -20.91 -6.30
N ASN A 110 10.90 -21.26 -6.11
CA ASN A 110 11.49 -22.48 -6.66
C ASN A 110 11.02 -23.74 -5.90
N ASP A 111 10.05 -23.61 -5.01
CA ASP A 111 9.53 -24.69 -4.19
C ASP A 111 8.48 -25.50 -4.96
N LEU A 112 8.92 -26.15 -6.05
CA LEU A 112 8.12 -27.11 -6.82
C LEU A 112 7.85 -28.42 -6.05
N ASN A 113 8.37 -28.54 -4.82
CA ASN A 113 8.07 -29.66 -3.90
C ASN A 113 6.62 -29.69 -3.40
N LEU A 114 5.72 -28.87 -3.96
CA LEU A 114 4.29 -28.93 -3.66
C LEU A 114 3.76 -30.37 -3.83
N PHE A 115 4.15 -31.07 -4.89
CA PHE A 115 3.67 -32.44 -5.14
C PHE A 115 4.30 -33.48 -4.21
N SER A 116 5.56 -33.30 -3.79
CA SER A 116 6.25 -34.24 -2.88
C SER A 116 5.80 -34.13 -1.43
N ARG A 117 5.16 -33.03 -1.04
CA ARG A 117 4.60 -32.82 0.33
C ARG A 117 3.34 -33.61 0.62
N TYR A 118 2.70 -34.21 -0.38
CA TYR A 118 1.42 -34.90 -0.22
C TYR A 118 1.47 -36.29 -0.83
N SER A 119 1.12 -37.30 -0.04
CA SER A 119 0.97 -38.69 -0.50
C SER A 119 -0.37 -38.97 -1.20
N SER A 120 -1.27 -37.99 -1.26
CA SER A 120 -2.58 -38.11 -1.90
C SER A 120 -2.85 -36.91 -2.79
N PHE A 121 -3.09 -37.17 -4.09
CA PHE A 121 -3.46 -36.14 -5.05
C PHE A 121 -4.76 -35.45 -4.65
N THR A 122 -5.78 -36.19 -4.18
CA THR A 122 -7.04 -35.61 -3.72
C THR A 122 -6.83 -34.65 -2.55
N LYS A 123 -5.92 -34.97 -1.62
CA LYS A 123 -5.58 -34.08 -0.51
C LYS A 123 -4.89 -32.81 -1.01
N LEU A 124 -3.88 -32.95 -1.86
CA LEU A 124 -3.18 -31.83 -2.49
C LEU A 124 -4.16 -30.91 -3.23
N HIS A 125 -4.99 -31.50 -4.09
CA HIS A 125 -5.96 -30.79 -4.91
C HIS A 125 -6.93 -29.97 -4.05
N ARG A 126 -7.48 -30.56 -2.99
CA ARG A 126 -8.35 -29.85 -2.05
C ARG A 126 -7.63 -28.72 -1.32
N VAL A 127 -6.41 -28.96 -0.82
CA VAL A 127 -5.63 -27.92 -0.13
C VAL A 127 -5.35 -26.73 -1.05
N VAL A 128 -4.89 -26.98 -2.26
CA VAL A 128 -4.62 -25.92 -3.25
C VAL A 128 -5.90 -25.17 -3.60
N THR A 129 -7.04 -25.87 -3.71
CA THR A 129 -8.34 -25.24 -3.92
C THR A 129 -8.69 -24.28 -2.79
N TYR A 130 -8.51 -24.68 -1.53
CA TYR A 130 -8.74 -23.80 -0.38
C TYR A 130 -7.77 -22.61 -0.33
N CYS A 131 -6.49 -22.80 -0.68
CA CYS A 131 -5.53 -21.70 -0.80
C CYS A 131 -5.98 -20.67 -1.84
N ILE A 132 -6.44 -21.13 -3.02
CA ILE A 132 -6.96 -20.25 -4.08
C ILE A 132 -8.22 -19.52 -3.61
N ARG A 133 -9.17 -20.22 -2.97
CA ARG A 133 -10.37 -19.60 -2.38
C ARG A 133 -9.99 -18.51 -1.37
N PHE A 134 -9.04 -18.79 -0.49
CA PHE A 134 -8.58 -17.83 0.50
C PHE A 134 -8.05 -16.56 -0.18
N MET A 135 -7.16 -16.70 -1.17
CA MET A 135 -6.64 -15.56 -1.94
C MET A 135 -7.75 -14.76 -2.63
N LYS A 136 -8.77 -15.43 -3.19
CA LYS A 136 -9.93 -14.75 -3.79
C LYS A 136 -10.75 -14.00 -2.74
N ASN A 137 -11.00 -14.62 -1.59
CA ASN A 137 -11.76 -14.02 -0.49
C ASN A 137 -11.04 -12.83 0.16
N CYS A 138 -9.70 -12.81 0.18
CA CYS A 138 -8.92 -11.65 0.61
C CYS A 138 -9.07 -10.44 -0.33
N LYS A 139 -9.35 -10.69 -1.62
CA LYS A 139 -9.56 -9.65 -2.64
C LYS A 139 -11.03 -9.27 -2.83
N ALA A 140 -11.95 -10.05 -2.26
CA ALA A 140 -13.38 -9.86 -2.40
C ALA A 140 -13.87 -8.66 -1.58
N LYS A 141 -14.70 -7.81 -2.19
CA LYS A 141 -15.46 -6.76 -1.48
C LYS A 141 -16.55 -7.40 -0.62
N ASN A 142 -17.06 -6.66 0.37
CA ASN A 142 -18.04 -7.17 1.32
C ASN A 142 -19.23 -7.86 0.61
N GLY A 143 -19.50 -9.11 1.00
CA GLY A 143 -20.63 -9.92 0.51
C GLY A 143 -20.31 -10.94 -0.60
N SER A 144 -19.17 -10.85 -1.30
CA SER A 144 -18.83 -11.80 -2.39
C SER A 144 -17.88 -12.93 -1.98
N LYS A 145 -17.72 -13.17 -0.68
CA LYS A 145 -16.84 -14.22 -0.16
C LYS A 145 -17.47 -15.60 -0.39
N GLN A 146 -16.66 -16.53 -0.91
CA GLN A 146 -17.03 -17.92 -1.08
C GLN A 146 -16.93 -18.67 0.25
N ILE A 147 -18.03 -19.29 0.67
CA ILE A 147 -18.16 -20.06 1.93
C ILE A 147 -18.77 -21.44 1.65
N GLY A 148 -18.60 -22.39 2.58
CA GLY A 148 -19.17 -23.75 2.48
C GLY A 148 -18.29 -24.75 1.72
N TYR A 149 -18.91 -25.76 1.10
CA TYR A 149 -18.22 -26.82 0.36
C TYR A 149 -17.47 -26.29 -0.87
N LEU A 150 -16.45 -27.03 -1.32
CA LEU A 150 -15.74 -26.72 -2.58
C LEU A 150 -16.67 -26.98 -3.77
N SER A 151 -16.87 -25.96 -4.60
CA SER A 151 -17.60 -26.10 -5.86
C SER A 151 -16.75 -26.82 -6.92
N THR A 152 -17.41 -27.41 -7.91
CA THR A 152 -16.75 -28.06 -9.05
C THR A 152 -15.93 -27.08 -9.88
N THR A 153 -16.36 -25.82 -9.97
CA THR A 153 -15.62 -24.76 -10.66
C THR A 153 -14.31 -24.45 -9.97
N GLU A 154 -14.31 -24.31 -8.64
CA GLU A 154 -13.08 -24.10 -7.85
C GLU A 154 -12.11 -25.29 -7.97
N LEU A 155 -12.65 -26.50 -7.93
CA LEU A 155 -11.85 -27.72 -8.12
C LEU A 155 -11.24 -27.77 -9.53
N ASN A 156 -11.98 -27.41 -10.57
CA ASN A 156 -11.45 -27.40 -11.93
C ASN A 156 -10.37 -26.31 -12.12
N GLU A 157 -10.59 -25.12 -11.57
CA GLU A 157 -9.60 -24.04 -11.61
C GLU A 157 -8.28 -24.43 -10.92
N SER A 158 -8.36 -25.01 -9.72
CA SER A 158 -7.17 -25.47 -9.01
C SER A 158 -6.46 -26.61 -9.72
N LEU A 159 -7.22 -27.49 -10.39
CA LEU A 159 -6.68 -28.54 -11.24
C LEU A 159 -5.91 -27.94 -12.41
N PHE A 160 -6.44 -26.91 -13.08
CA PHE A 160 -5.72 -26.22 -14.16
C PHE A 160 -4.41 -25.59 -13.66
N VAL A 161 -4.41 -25.00 -12.45
CA VAL A 161 -3.18 -24.48 -11.84
C VAL A 161 -2.15 -25.60 -11.65
N LEU A 162 -2.56 -26.73 -11.07
CA LEU A 162 -1.67 -27.87 -10.83
C LEU A 162 -1.13 -28.46 -12.13
N THR A 163 -1.98 -28.61 -13.14
CA THR A 163 -1.56 -29.09 -14.47
C THR A 163 -0.51 -28.19 -15.09
N ARG A 164 -0.70 -26.86 -15.03
CA ARG A 164 0.29 -25.91 -15.56
C ARG A 164 1.63 -25.99 -14.81
N LEU A 165 1.59 -26.17 -13.49
CA LEU A 165 2.82 -26.34 -12.70
C LEU A 165 3.61 -27.56 -13.18
N VAL A 166 2.96 -28.74 -13.27
CA VAL A 166 3.63 -29.96 -13.73
C VAL A 166 4.14 -29.82 -15.17
N GLN A 167 3.34 -29.24 -16.07
CA GLN A 167 3.77 -29.05 -17.46
C GLN A 167 4.95 -28.05 -17.58
N SER A 168 4.97 -26.98 -16.77
CA SER A 168 6.08 -26.02 -16.74
C SER A 168 7.41 -26.62 -16.27
N GLU A 169 7.33 -27.68 -15.48
CA GLU A 169 8.49 -28.42 -15.02
C GLU A 169 8.93 -29.47 -16.05
N ALA A 170 7.99 -30.28 -16.54
CA ALA A 170 8.27 -31.41 -17.41
C ALA A 170 8.50 -31.04 -18.90
N PHE A 171 7.86 -29.98 -19.39
CA PHE A 171 7.81 -29.60 -20.81
C PHE A 171 8.13 -28.12 -21.03
N ARG A 172 9.11 -27.62 -20.27
CA ARG A 172 9.49 -26.20 -20.26
C ARG A 172 9.82 -25.67 -21.65
N ASP A 173 10.61 -26.43 -22.40
CA ASP A 173 11.06 -26.03 -23.74
C ASP A 173 9.90 -26.05 -24.75
N GLU A 174 9.02 -27.05 -24.65
CA GLU A 174 7.82 -27.12 -25.49
C GLU A 174 6.87 -25.98 -25.20
N ILE A 175 6.62 -25.65 -23.93
CA ILE A 175 5.81 -24.47 -23.56
C ILE A 175 6.44 -23.21 -24.14
N HIS A 176 7.75 -23.02 -23.98
CA HIS A 176 8.43 -21.85 -24.52
C HIS A 176 8.28 -21.75 -26.05
N CYS A 177 8.43 -22.87 -26.77
CA CYS A 177 8.20 -22.90 -28.21
C CYS A 177 6.75 -22.58 -28.57
N LEU A 178 5.77 -23.24 -27.95
CA LEU A 178 4.35 -23.09 -28.26
C LEU A 178 3.83 -21.68 -27.92
N THR A 179 4.26 -21.08 -26.81
CA THR A 179 3.90 -19.70 -26.45
C THR A 179 4.43 -18.69 -27.47
N ASN A 180 5.58 -18.96 -28.10
CA ASN A 180 6.18 -18.10 -29.10
C ASN A 180 5.85 -18.51 -30.55
N SER A 181 4.87 -19.40 -30.75
CA SER A 181 4.50 -19.95 -32.07
C SER A 181 5.68 -20.52 -32.86
N LYS A 182 6.67 -21.09 -32.15
CA LYS A 182 7.85 -21.75 -32.74
C LYS A 182 7.62 -23.26 -32.81
N PRO A 183 8.21 -23.95 -33.81
CA PRO A 183 8.15 -25.40 -33.85
C PRO A 183 8.86 -26.00 -32.62
N ILE A 184 8.24 -27.01 -32.03
CA ILE A 184 8.87 -27.81 -30.98
C ILE A 184 9.97 -28.71 -31.55
N SER A 185 10.93 -29.06 -30.72
CA SER A 185 12.06 -29.92 -31.12
C SER A 185 11.58 -31.29 -31.60
N LYS A 186 12.14 -31.79 -32.71
CA LYS A 186 11.91 -33.17 -33.20
C LYS A 186 12.31 -34.26 -32.19
N LYS A 187 13.13 -33.91 -31.19
CA LYS A 187 13.55 -34.80 -30.10
C LYS A 187 12.52 -34.86 -28.96
N SER A 188 11.55 -33.95 -28.93
CA SER A 188 10.51 -33.94 -27.91
C SER A 188 9.63 -35.18 -28.04
N LYS A 189 9.25 -35.78 -26.89
CA LYS A 189 8.26 -36.87 -26.84
C LYS A 189 6.88 -36.42 -27.32
N LEU A 190 6.63 -35.11 -27.37
CA LEU A 190 5.36 -34.54 -27.82
C LEU A 190 5.35 -34.23 -29.31
N TYR A 191 6.48 -34.29 -30.02
CA TYR A 191 6.59 -33.85 -31.43
C TYR A 191 5.55 -34.46 -32.37
N THR A 192 5.32 -35.77 -32.25
CA THR A 192 4.40 -36.51 -33.13
C THR A 192 2.93 -36.39 -32.72
N LEU A 193 2.63 -35.76 -31.59
CA LEU A 193 1.30 -35.68 -30.99
C LEU A 193 0.61 -34.34 -31.25
N SER A 194 1.15 -33.53 -32.18
CA SER A 194 0.66 -32.21 -32.56
C SER A 194 0.24 -31.35 -31.35
N PRO A 195 1.19 -31.03 -30.44
CA PRO A 195 0.86 -30.34 -29.20
C PRO A 195 0.52 -28.88 -29.48
N PHE A 196 -0.44 -28.36 -28.74
CA PHE A 196 -0.87 -26.96 -28.79
C PHE A 196 -1.24 -26.47 -27.39
N LEU A 197 -1.23 -25.16 -27.17
CA LEU A 197 -1.74 -24.57 -25.92
C LEU A 197 -3.23 -24.25 -26.07
N ASP A 198 -4.05 -24.68 -25.12
CA ASP A 198 -5.47 -24.30 -25.05
C ASP A 198 -5.69 -22.89 -24.46
N ASP A 199 -6.94 -22.47 -24.33
CA ASP A 199 -7.35 -21.18 -23.74
C ASP A 199 -6.95 -21.03 -22.25
N LYS A 200 -6.55 -22.13 -21.60
CA LYS A 200 -6.05 -22.14 -20.22
C LYS A 200 -4.53 -22.16 -20.14
N ASN A 201 -3.81 -22.09 -21.27
CA ASN A 201 -2.36 -22.24 -21.37
C ASN A 201 -1.88 -23.63 -20.88
N ILE A 202 -2.66 -24.67 -21.17
CA ILE A 202 -2.29 -26.07 -20.91
C ILE A 202 -1.93 -26.71 -22.25
N ILE A 203 -0.83 -27.45 -22.29
CA ILE A 203 -0.50 -28.29 -23.45
C ILE A 203 -1.56 -29.35 -23.60
N ARG A 204 -2.23 -29.34 -24.74
CA ARG A 204 -3.13 -30.36 -25.26
C ARG A 204 -2.47 -31.02 -26.47
N LEU A 205 -2.92 -32.23 -26.79
CA LEU A 205 -2.43 -33.01 -27.91
C LEU A 205 -3.54 -33.09 -28.95
N GLY A 206 -3.23 -32.72 -30.18
CA GLY A 206 -4.14 -32.91 -31.32
C GLY A 206 -3.98 -34.31 -31.88
N GLY A 207 -4.95 -35.18 -31.65
CA GLY A 207 -5.02 -36.52 -32.26
C GLY A 207 -6.20 -36.62 -33.20
N ARG A 208 -5.90 -36.90 -34.49
CA ARG A 208 -6.76 -37.12 -35.67
C ARG A 208 -8.19 -36.57 -35.63
#